data_AF-A0A3D3PRB9-F1
#
_entry.id   AF-A0A3D3PRB9-F1
#
_cell.length_a   1.000
_cell.length_b   1.000
_cell.length_c   1.000
_cell.angle_alpha   90.00
_cell.angle_beta   90.00
_cell.angle_gamma   90.00
#
_symmetry.space_group_name_H-M   'P 1'
#
loop_
_entity.id
_entity.type
_entity.pdbx_description
1 polymer ?
#
loop_
_entity_poly.entity_id
_entity_poly.type
_entity_poly.pdbx_seq_one_letter_code
_entity_poly.pdbx_strand_id
1 'polypeptide(L)'
;VNARVALLEGKMIAPGSTARAQLVTDRPLCVVRGDRFILRDQSAQHTIAGGIVLDPFGPARGRAKPARLAQLSAMEQPTPEQTLQGLLDVQTDGVPLDSFARAWNLTPEEKGALLQRHALTVFSDAGEARGIAARHWQSMREQLLACLRAWHHEQPDSLGPTEAMLAARLDMHTLSPAWRAAMKALC
;
A
#
# COMPACT_ATOMS: atom_id res chain seq x y z
N VAL A 1 -8.11 4.75 26.43
CA VAL A 1 -7.81 3.73 25.42
C VAL A 1 -6.42 3.24 25.74
N ASN A 2 -6.20 1.93 25.85
CA ASN A 2 -4.85 1.43 26.03
C ASN A 2 -4.25 1.08 24.67
N ALA A 3 -2.94 1.29 24.53
CA ALA A 3 -2.23 0.97 23.31
C ALA A 3 -0.86 0.40 23.63
N ARG A 4 -0.41 -0.56 22.82
CA ARG A 4 0.96 -1.05 22.81
C ARG A 4 1.72 -0.31 21.71
N VAL A 5 2.88 0.24 22.05
CA VAL A 5 3.74 0.96 21.11
C VAL A 5 4.76 -0.01 20.53
N ALA A 6 4.89 -0.04 19.20
CA ALA A 6 5.93 -0.78 18.51
C ALA A 6 6.71 0.16 17.58
N LEU A 7 8.02 0.30 17.82
CA LEU A 7 8.89 1.08 16.95
C LEU A 7 9.06 0.37 15.61
N LEU A 8 9.00 1.14 14.53
CA LEU A 8 9.19 0.62 13.17
C LEU A 8 10.66 0.70 12.74
N GLU A 9 11.40 1.62 13.34
CA GLU A 9 12.81 1.90 13.07
C GLU A 9 13.55 2.05 14.41
N GLY A 10 14.75 1.44 14.51
CA GLY A 10 15.55 1.48 15.73
C GLY A 10 14.98 0.68 16.91
N LYS A 11 15.66 0.77 18.05
CA LYS A 11 15.27 0.10 19.32
C LYS A 11 14.81 1.07 20.41
N MET A 12 15.16 2.34 20.30
CA MET A 12 14.84 3.39 21.27
C MET A 12 14.66 4.72 20.56
N ILE A 13 13.86 5.61 21.14
CA ILE A 13 13.72 7.01 20.71
C ILE A 13 14.45 7.86 21.75
N ALA A 14 15.47 8.61 21.32
CA ALA A 14 16.18 9.53 22.20
C ALA A 14 15.29 10.75 22.56
N PRO A 15 15.49 11.37 23.73
CA PRO A 15 14.79 12.61 24.09
C PRO A 15 14.91 13.67 22.99
N GLY A 16 13.79 14.33 22.66
CA GLY A 16 13.73 15.36 21.61
C GLY A 16 13.75 14.84 20.18
N SER A 17 13.87 13.52 19.97
CA SER A 17 13.85 12.92 18.63
C SER A 17 12.45 12.42 18.24
N THR A 18 12.25 12.18 16.96
CA THR A 18 11.04 11.59 16.40
C THR A 18 11.34 10.24 15.76
N ALA A 19 10.36 9.35 15.76
CA ALA A 19 10.45 8.08 15.05
C ALA A 19 9.05 7.61 14.66
N ARG A 20 8.97 6.75 13.64
CA ARG A 20 7.73 6.07 13.28
C ARG A 20 7.47 4.92 14.23
N ALA A 21 6.25 4.86 14.73
CA ALA A 21 5.78 3.79 15.59
C ALA A 21 4.37 3.38 15.17
N GLN A 22 4.05 2.10 15.37
CA GLN A 22 2.68 1.59 15.25
C GLN A 22 2.09 1.45 16.65
N LEU A 23 0.91 2.03 16.83
CA LEU A 23 0.10 1.88 18.02
C LEU A 23 -0.91 0.75 17.78
N VAL A 24 -0.84 -0.29 18.62
CA VAL A 24 -1.83 -1.37 18.62
C VAL A 24 -2.77 -1.13 19.78
N THR A 25 -3.99 -0.69 19.48
CA THR A 25 -4.99 -0.33 20.48
C THR A 25 -5.78 -1.55 20.94
N ASP A 26 -6.27 -1.51 22.18
CA ASP A 26 -7.11 -2.56 22.77
C ASP A 26 -8.54 -2.59 22.19
N ARG A 27 -8.96 -1.50 21.54
CA ARG A 27 -10.24 -1.38 20.85
C ARG A 27 -10.11 -0.57 19.55
N PRO A 28 -11.05 -0.72 18.60
CA PRO A 28 -11.09 0.10 17.40
C PRO A 28 -11.21 1.59 17.73
N LEU A 29 -10.55 2.42 16.93
CA LEU A 29 -10.64 3.88 16.99
C LEU A 29 -11.01 4.44 15.62
N CYS A 30 -11.82 5.49 15.62
CA CYS A 30 -12.09 6.29 14.43
C CYS A 30 -11.09 7.45 14.40
N VAL A 31 -10.04 7.31 13.60
CA VAL A 31 -9.00 8.34 13.40
C VAL A 31 -8.71 8.48 11.91
N VAL A 32 -8.35 9.69 11.51
CA VAL A 32 -7.91 10.00 10.15
C VAL A 32 -6.47 10.46 10.15
N ARG A 33 -5.83 10.47 8.98
CA ARG A 33 -4.48 11.01 8.82
C ARG A 33 -4.48 12.48 9.27
N GLY A 34 -3.47 12.84 10.05
CA GLY A 34 -3.28 14.20 10.55
C GLY A 34 -3.83 14.42 11.95
N ASP A 35 -4.64 13.50 12.47
CA ASP A 35 -5.14 13.58 13.85
C ASP A 35 -3.97 13.58 14.84
N ARG A 36 -4.00 14.55 15.76
CA ARG A 36 -3.01 14.66 16.84
C ARG A 36 -3.46 13.87 18.05
N PHE A 37 -2.52 13.22 18.70
CA PHE A 37 -2.76 12.49 19.94
C PHE A 37 -1.61 12.67 20.93
N ILE A 38 -1.89 12.33 22.19
CA ILE A 38 -0.89 12.21 23.25
C ILE A 38 -0.85 10.77 23.75
N LEU A 39 0.35 10.31 24.09
CA LEU A 39 0.59 9.06 24.78
C LEU A 39 0.90 9.36 26.23
N ARG A 40 0.15 8.73 27.13
CA ARG A 40 0.35 8.82 28.57
C ARG A 40 0.77 7.46 29.10
N ASP A 41 1.40 7.46 30.26
CA ASP A 41 1.65 6.25 31.03
C ASP A 41 0.33 5.54 31.40
N GLN A 42 0.44 4.29 31.84
CA GLN A 42 -0.72 3.47 32.16
C GLN A 42 -1.56 4.05 33.32
N SER A 43 -0.92 4.77 34.25
CA SER A 43 -1.59 5.52 35.33
C SER A 43 -2.23 6.84 34.88
N ALA A 44 -2.02 7.27 33.63
CA ALA A 44 -2.44 8.55 33.10
C ALA A 44 -1.99 9.76 33.95
N GLN A 45 -0.81 9.67 34.55
CA GLN A 45 -0.20 10.75 35.34
C GLN A 45 0.85 11.51 34.52
N HIS A 46 1.58 10.83 33.64
CA HIS A 46 2.69 11.39 32.88
C HIS A 46 2.44 11.32 31.38
N THR A 47 2.72 12.42 30.68
CA THR A 47 2.77 12.43 29.21
C THR A 47 4.12 11.88 28.76
N ILE A 48 4.10 10.78 28.02
CA ILE A 48 5.29 10.10 27.50
C ILE A 48 5.68 10.71 26.16
N ALA A 49 4.71 10.95 25.28
CA ALA A 49 4.96 11.47 23.94
C ALA A 49 3.70 12.12 23.35
N GLY A 50 3.89 12.87 22.27
CA GLY A 50 2.82 13.26 21.35
C GLY A 50 3.00 12.56 19.99
N GLY A 51 2.00 12.63 19.13
CA GLY A 51 2.10 12.09 17.78
C GLY A 51 1.01 12.59 16.84
N ILE A 52 1.20 12.26 15.57
CA ILE A 52 0.24 12.51 14.49
C ILE A 52 -0.04 11.16 13.82
N VAL A 53 -1.30 10.90 13.52
CA VAL A 53 -1.71 9.70 12.78
C VAL A 53 -1.25 9.82 11.33
N LEU A 54 -0.38 8.90 10.91
CA LEU A 54 0.13 8.83 9.54
C LEU A 54 -0.69 7.88 8.66
N ASP A 55 -0.96 6.67 9.17
CA ASP A 55 -1.76 5.65 8.50
C ASP A 55 -2.67 4.95 9.52
N PRO A 56 -4.01 5.11 9.45
CA PRO A 56 -4.95 4.44 10.32
C PRO A 56 -5.14 2.95 10.00
N PHE A 57 -4.69 2.47 8.83
CA PHE A 57 -4.89 1.10 8.34
C PHE A 57 -3.59 0.28 8.33
N GLY A 58 -2.69 0.53 9.28
CA GLY A 58 -1.39 -0.14 9.36
C GLY A 58 -1.50 -1.69 9.47
N PRO A 59 -0.63 -2.45 8.78
CA PRO A 59 -0.74 -3.91 8.73
C PRO A 59 -0.37 -4.58 10.06
N ALA A 60 -0.97 -5.74 10.34
CA ALA A 60 -0.65 -6.52 11.53
C ALA A 60 0.74 -7.19 11.47
N ARG A 61 1.22 -7.53 10.28
CA ARG A 61 2.51 -8.19 10.05
C ARG A 61 3.36 -7.37 9.07
N GLY A 62 4.68 -7.48 9.19
CA GLY A 62 5.61 -6.84 8.24
C GLY A 62 5.70 -5.31 8.37
N ARG A 63 5.30 -4.75 9.52
CA ARG A 63 5.31 -3.30 9.79
C ARG A 63 6.66 -2.60 9.60
N ALA A 64 7.77 -3.33 9.77
CA ALA A 64 9.14 -2.84 9.61
C ALA A 64 9.81 -3.34 8.31
N LYS A 65 9.06 -3.95 7.37
CA LYS A 65 9.62 -4.36 6.08
C LYS A 65 10.02 -3.12 5.27
N PRO A 66 11.10 -3.18 4.46
CA PRO A 66 11.53 -2.04 3.64
C PRO A 66 10.42 -1.46 2.76
N ALA A 67 9.63 -2.31 2.10
CA ALA A 67 8.50 -1.89 1.27
C ALA A 67 7.47 -1.06 2.07
N ARG A 68 7.23 -1.42 3.34
CA ARG A 68 6.31 -0.69 4.20
C ARG A 68 6.89 0.63 4.67
N LEU A 69 8.18 0.69 4.98
CA LEU A 69 8.86 1.94 5.34
C LEU A 69 8.88 2.93 4.16
N ALA A 70 9.01 2.43 2.93
CA ALA A 70 8.89 3.24 1.72
C ALA A 70 7.48 3.85 1.56
N GLN A 71 6.43 3.04 1.79
CA GLN A 71 5.04 3.53 1.80
C GLN A 71 4.82 4.60 2.87
N LEU A 72 5.30 4.38 4.10
CA LEU A 72 5.16 5.36 5.18
C LEU A 72 5.88 6.68 4.85
N SER A 73 7.04 6.60 4.20
CA SER A 73 7.76 7.78 3.73
C SER A 73 6.98 8.54 2.65
N ALA A 74 6.26 7.83 1.77
CA ALA A 74 5.34 8.47 0.83
C ALA A 74 4.10 9.08 1.53
N MET A 75 3.64 8.51 2.64
CA MET A 75 2.49 9.00 3.42
C MET A 75 2.76 10.30 4.20
N GLU A 76 4.03 10.64 4.43
CA GLU A 76 4.44 11.86 5.12
C GLU A 76 4.25 13.13 4.28
N GLN A 77 3.96 12.98 2.99
CA GLN A 77 3.71 14.13 2.11
C GLN A 77 2.49 14.95 2.61
N PRO A 78 2.52 16.28 2.46
CA PRO A 78 1.53 17.16 3.10
C PRO A 78 0.15 17.09 2.45
N THR A 79 0.06 16.74 1.17
CA THR A 79 -1.20 16.74 0.39
C THR A 79 -1.60 15.32 -0.07
N PRO A 80 -2.90 15.06 -0.30
CA PRO A 80 -3.36 13.77 -0.80
C PRO A 80 -2.79 13.47 -2.20
N GLU A 81 -2.66 14.48 -3.06
CA GLU A 81 -2.06 14.36 -4.41
C GLU A 81 -0.61 13.85 -4.34
N GLN A 82 0.23 14.52 -3.56
CA GLN A 82 1.65 14.14 -3.44
C GLN A 82 1.80 12.77 -2.79
N THR A 83 0.94 12.47 -1.81
CA THR A 83 0.94 11.18 -1.13
C THR A 83 0.53 10.06 -2.07
N LEU A 84 -0.55 10.23 -2.83
CA LEU A 84 -1.02 9.23 -3.78
C LEU A 84 0.03 9.00 -4.86
N GLN A 85 0.64 10.06 -5.40
CA GLN A 85 1.73 9.93 -6.37
C GLN A 85 2.90 9.12 -5.79
N GLY A 86 3.38 9.48 -4.60
CA GLY A 86 4.47 8.76 -3.95
C GLY A 86 4.13 7.29 -3.68
N LEU A 87 2.89 7.00 -3.29
CA LEU A 87 2.41 5.63 -3.10
C LEU A 87 2.36 4.85 -4.42
N LEU A 88 1.87 5.46 -5.50
CA LEU A 88 1.87 4.84 -6.83
C LEU A 88 3.29 4.56 -7.35
N ASP A 89 4.27 5.35 -6.91
CA ASP A 89 5.67 5.17 -7.28
C ASP A 89 6.33 3.99 -6.55
N VAL A 90 6.03 3.80 -5.26
CA VAL A 90 6.66 2.74 -4.45
C VAL A 90 5.84 1.44 -4.36
N GLN A 91 4.53 1.48 -4.62
CA GLN A 91 3.63 0.34 -4.44
C GLN A 91 3.29 -0.31 -5.78
N THR A 92 4.03 -1.36 -6.12
CA THR A 92 3.88 -2.10 -7.38
C THR A 92 2.63 -2.98 -7.43
N ASP A 93 2.04 -3.35 -6.29
CA ASP A 93 0.81 -4.15 -6.22
C ASP A 93 -0.49 -3.32 -6.11
N GLY A 94 -0.38 -2.02 -6.36
CA GLY A 94 -1.49 -1.07 -6.34
C GLY A 94 -1.89 -0.59 -4.94
N VAL A 95 -2.31 0.66 -4.87
CA VAL A 95 -2.73 1.39 -3.68
C VAL A 95 -4.22 1.13 -3.43
N PRO A 96 -4.66 0.73 -2.22
CA PRO A 96 -6.07 0.58 -1.89
C PRO A 96 -6.74 1.96 -1.83
N LEU A 97 -7.50 2.32 -2.87
CA LEU A 97 -8.02 3.67 -3.09
C LEU A 97 -9.14 4.03 -2.10
N ASP A 98 -9.94 3.04 -1.69
CA ASP A 98 -11.01 3.26 -0.71
C ASP A 98 -10.44 3.51 0.69
N SER A 99 -9.46 2.70 1.10
CA SER A 99 -8.71 2.92 2.33
C SER A 99 -7.97 4.26 2.32
N PHE A 100 -7.34 4.61 1.19
CA PHE A 100 -6.69 5.91 1.03
C PHE A 100 -7.66 7.08 1.20
N ALA A 101 -8.81 7.04 0.51
CA ALA A 101 -9.81 8.09 0.61
C ALA A 101 -10.38 8.22 2.03
N ARG A 102 -10.65 7.10 2.72
CA ARG A 102 -11.07 7.11 4.12
C ARG A 102 -10.01 7.70 5.05
N ALA A 103 -8.73 7.36 4.86
CA ALA A 103 -7.65 7.88 5.68
C ALA A 103 -7.49 9.40 5.54
N TRP A 104 -7.75 9.94 4.35
CA TRP A 104 -7.72 11.37 4.06
C TRP A 104 -9.07 12.08 4.28
N ASN A 105 -10.11 11.34 4.69
CA ASN A 105 -11.48 11.84 4.83
C ASN A 105 -12.01 12.54 3.56
N LEU A 106 -11.71 11.98 2.38
CA LEU A 106 -12.13 12.54 1.09
C LEU A 106 -13.57 12.17 0.78
N THR A 107 -14.33 13.11 0.20
CA THR A 107 -15.64 12.80 -0.38
C THR A 107 -15.49 11.98 -1.67
N PRO A 108 -16.56 11.31 -2.15
CA PRO A 108 -16.54 10.62 -3.44
C PRO A 108 -16.13 11.52 -4.61
N GLU A 109 -16.55 12.79 -4.59
CA GLU A 109 -16.22 13.79 -5.61
C GLU A 109 -14.75 14.17 -5.56
N GLU A 110 -14.21 14.44 -4.37
CA GLU A 110 -12.79 14.75 -4.16
C GLU A 110 -11.90 13.57 -4.56
N LYS A 111 -12.29 12.35 -4.18
CA LYS A 111 -11.62 11.11 -4.61
C LYS A 111 -11.66 11.01 -6.14
N GLY A 112 -12.81 11.21 -6.76
CA GLY A 112 -12.96 11.15 -8.22
C GLY A 112 -12.04 12.15 -8.93
N ALA A 113 -12.05 13.41 -8.49
CA ALA A 113 -11.20 14.47 -9.03
C ALA A 113 -9.70 14.16 -8.82
N LEU A 114 -9.32 13.65 -7.65
CA LEU A 114 -7.96 13.24 -7.35
C LEU A 114 -7.48 12.15 -8.32
N LEU A 115 -8.27 11.08 -8.49
CA LEU A 115 -7.89 9.97 -9.35
C LEU A 115 -7.74 10.39 -10.82
N GLN A 116 -8.55 11.33 -11.31
CA GLN A 116 -8.46 11.85 -12.67
C GLN A 116 -7.17 12.63 -12.96
N ARG A 117 -6.50 13.16 -11.92
CA ARG A 117 -5.25 13.92 -12.06
C ARG A 117 -4.02 13.01 -12.16
N HIS A 118 -4.16 11.74 -11.86
CA HIS A 118 -3.07 10.77 -11.90
C HIS A 118 -3.23 9.79 -13.07
N ALA A 119 -2.12 9.50 -13.75
CA ALA A 119 -2.06 8.43 -14.74
C ALA A 119 -2.02 7.07 -14.03
N LEU A 120 -3.18 6.54 -13.67
CA LEU A 120 -3.34 5.26 -12.98
C LEU A 120 -4.39 4.37 -13.66
N THR A 121 -4.26 3.07 -13.45
CA THR A 121 -5.26 2.07 -13.80
C THR A 121 -5.90 1.56 -12.53
N VAL A 122 -7.23 1.46 -12.52
CA VAL A 122 -8.00 0.93 -11.38
C VAL A 122 -8.39 -0.51 -11.67
N PHE A 123 -8.18 -1.40 -10.70
CA PHE A 123 -8.66 -2.78 -10.72
C PHE A 123 -9.29 -3.13 -9.36
N SER A 124 -10.10 -4.19 -9.34
CA SER A 124 -10.72 -4.68 -8.11
C SER A 124 -9.95 -5.89 -7.58
N ASP A 125 -9.63 -5.89 -6.29
CA ASP A 125 -9.07 -7.04 -5.58
C ASP A 125 -9.88 -7.30 -4.30
N ALA A 126 -10.45 -8.50 -4.18
CA ALA A 126 -11.30 -8.91 -3.06
C ALA A 126 -12.43 -7.90 -2.70
N GLY A 127 -12.95 -7.16 -3.68
CA GLY A 127 -14.01 -6.17 -3.48
C GLY A 127 -13.52 -4.76 -3.10
N GLU A 128 -12.21 -4.54 -2.97
CA GLU A 128 -11.62 -3.21 -2.77
C GLU A 128 -11.03 -2.67 -4.07
N ALA A 129 -11.28 -1.39 -4.38
CA ALA A 129 -10.69 -0.73 -5.53
C ALA A 129 -9.21 -0.41 -5.28
N ARG A 130 -8.33 -0.85 -6.17
CA ARG A 130 -6.89 -0.59 -6.14
C ARG A 130 -6.45 0.20 -7.37
N GLY A 131 -5.58 1.18 -7.16
CA GLY A 131 -4.98 2.00 -8.20
C GLY A 131 -3.49 1.70 -8.36
N ILE A 132 -3.05 1.46 -9.57
CA ILE A 132 -1.64 1.23 -9.91
C ILE A 132 -1.21 2.24 -10.96
N ALA A 133 0.04 2.73 -10.90
CA ALA A 133 0.55 3.65 -11.89
C ALA A 133 0.43 3.05 -13.30
N ALA A 134 -0.06 3.82 -14.27
CA ALA A 134 -0.31 3.33 -15.63
C ALA A 134 0.97 2.76 -16.28
N ARG A 135 2.13 3.35 -15.99
CA ARG A 135 3.43 2.84 -16.44
C ARG A 135 3.78 1.46 -15.88
N HIS A 136 3.46 1.19 -14.60
CA HIS A 136 3.70 -0.10 -13.97
C HIS A 136 2.74 -1.14 -14.56
N TRP A 137 1.46 -0.77 -14.71
CA TRP A 137 0.46 -1.61 -15.37
C TRP A 137 0.85 -1.99 -16.79
N GLN A 138 1.29 -1.02 -17.59
CA GLN A 138 1.71 -1.25 -18.96
C GLN A 138 2.95 -2.16 -19.03
N SER A 139 3.93 -1.93 -18.16
CA SER A 139 5.11 -2.80 -18.07
C SER A 139 4.73 -4.24 -17.69
N MET A 140 3.80 -4.45 -16.75
CA MET A 140 3.30 -5.78 -16.40
C MET A 140 2.64 -6.47 -17.61
N ARG A 141 1.81 -5.75 -18.37
CA ARG A 141 1.17 -6.28 -19.58
C ARG A 141 2.18 -6.68 -20.65
N GLU A 142 3.20 -5.85 -20.88
CA GLU A 142 4.26 -6.15 -21.84
C GLU A 142 5.06 -7.38 -21.43
N GLN A 143 5.40 -7.51 -20.15
CA GLN A 143 6.09 -8.67 -19.61
C GLN A 143 5.24 -9.95 -19.72
N LEU A 144 3.94 -9.88 -19.41
CA LEU A 144 3.01 -11.00 -19.59
C LEU A 144 2.95 -11.44 -21.05
N LEU A 145 2.77 -10.50 -21.98
CA LEU A 145 2.69 -10.80 -23.42
C LEU A 145 4.01 -11.35 -23.95
N ALA A 146 5.16 -10.83 -23.51
CA ALA A 146 6.47 -11.36 -23.88
C ALA A 146 6.64 -12.80 -23.38
N CYS A 147 6.27 -13.07 -22.12
CA CYS A 147 6.32 -14.40 -21.52
C CYS A 147 5.42 -15.40 -22.27
N LEU A 148 4.19 -14.99 -22.60
CA LEU A 148 3.24 -15.82 -23.37
C LEU A 148 3.75 -16.10 -24.79
N ARG A 149 4.31 -15.10 -25.49
CA ARG A 149 4.89 -15.28 -26.83
C ARG A 149 6.07 -16.26 -26.79
N ALA A 150 6.97 -16.12 -25.82
CA ALA A 150 8.08 -17.05 -25.63
C ALA A 150 7.58 -18.47 -25.36
N TRP A 151 6.54 -18.62 -24.54
CA TRP A 151 5.91 -19.91 -24.27
C TRP A 151 5.39 -20.59 -25.54
N HIS A 152 4.57 -19.89 -26.33
CA HIS A 152 4.00 -20.46 -27.55
C HIS A 152 5.04 -20.69 -28.66
N HIS A 153 6.14 -19.94 -28.67
CA HIS A 153 7.25 -20.22 -29.58
C HIS A 153 8.00 -21.50 -29.19
N GLU A 154 8.22 -21.73 -27.90
CA GLU A 154 8.90 -22.94 -27.38
C GLU A 154 8.00 -24.18 -27.40
N GLN A 155 6.69 -24.00 -27.21
CA GLN A 155 5.69 -25.08 -27.17
C GLN A 155 4.44 -24.70 -27.99
N PRO A 156 4.50 -24.79 -29.33
CA PRO A 156 3.39 -24.40 -30.22
C PRO A 156 2.09 -25.17 -29.96
N ASP A 157 2.19 -26.45 -29.61
CA ASP A 157 1.03 -27.33 -29.37
C ASP A 157 0.43 -27.17 -27.96
N SER A 158 0.99 -26.29 -27.14
CA SER A 158 0.50 -26.03 -25.78
C SER A 158 -0.73 -25.12 -25.80
N LEU A 159 -1.75 -25.50 -25.01
CA LEU A 159 -2.94 -24.66 -24.78
C LEU A 159 -2.62 -23.35 -24.02
N GLY A 160 -1.44 -23.24 -23.42
CA GLY A 160 -0.96 -22.07 -22.67
C GLY A 160 -0.45 -22.42 -21.27
N PRO A 161 0.36 -21.54 -20.65
CA PRO A 161 0.90 -21.78 -19.32
C PRO A 161 -0.16 -21.61 -18.23
N THR A 162 -0.05 -22.38 -17.15
CA THR A 162 -0.84 -22.15 -15.94
C THR A 162 -0.36 -20.90 -15.19
N GLU A 163 -1.18 -20.36 -14.28
CA GLU A 163 -0.82 -19.21 -13.45
C GLU A 163 0.49 -19.43 -12.67
N ALA A 164 0.69 -20.63 -12.12
CA ALA A 164 1.91 -20.98 -11.39
C ALA A 164 3.14 -20.99 -12.30
N MET A 165 2.99 -21.42 -13.56
CA MET A 165 4.08 -21.44 -14.53
C MET A 165 4.44 -20.03 -15.01
N LEU A 166 3.43 -19.16 -15.17
CA LEU A 166 3.65 -17.73 -15.44
C LEU A 166 4.37 -17.05 -14.28
N ALA A 167 3.95 -17.32 -13.03
CA ALA A 167 4.62 -16.78 -11.84
C ALA A 167 6.09 -17.22 -11.81
N ALA A 168 6.36 -18.51 -12.04
CA ALA A 168 7.72 -19.04 -12.06
C ALA A 168 8.59 -18.40 -13.15
N ARG A 169 8.05 -18.16 -14.35
CA ARG A 169 8.78 -17.47 -15.44
C ARG A 169 9.03 -15.98 -15.20
N LEU A 170 8.23 -15.34 -14.34
CA LEU A 170 8.40 -13.95 -13.93
C LEU A 170 9.24 -13.81 -12.65
N ASP A 171 9.93 -14.88 -12.23
CA ASP A 171 10.70 -14.95 -10.98
C ASP A 171 9.87 -14.61 -9.73
N MET A 172 8.59 -14.99 -9.74
CA MET A 172 7.65 -14.77 -8.65
C MET A 172 7.24 -16.10 -8.02
N HIS A 173 7.12 -16.13 -6.69
CA HIS A 173 6.54 -17.28 -6.00
C HIS A 173 5.05 -17.45 -6.33
N THR A 174 4.31 -16.35 -6.44
CA THR A 174 2.88 -16.30 -6.81
C THR A 174 2.59 -14.98 -7.49
N LEU A 175 1.66 -14.95 -8.44
CA LEU A 175 1.20 -13.69 -9.04
C LEU A 175 0.48 -12.84 -7.99
N SER A 176 0.96 -11.60 -7.85
CA SER A 176 0.30 -10.62 -6.99
C SER A 176 -1.09 -10.26 -7.54
N PRO A 177 -2.00 -9.70 -6.72
CA PRO A 177 -3.27 -9.16 -7.19
C PRO A 177 -3.18 -8.31 -8.45
N ALA A 178 -2.20 -7.39 -8.53
CA ALA A 178 -2.00 -6.55 -9.70
C ALA A 178 -1.67 -7.37 -10.96
N TRP A 179 -0.78 -8.36 -10.86
CA TRP A 179 -0.44 -9.23 -11.99
C TRP A 179 -1.62 -10.11 -12.43
N ARG A 180 -2.38 -10.67 -11.49
CA ARG A 180 -3.61 -11.43 -11.82
C ARG A 180 -4.65 -10.54 -12.50
N ALA A 181 -4.80 -9.30 -12.05
CA ALA A 181 -5.70 -8.33 -12.68
C ALA A 181 -5.20 -7.96 -14.09
N ALA A 182 -3.91 -7.71 -14.27
CA ALA A 182 -3.30 -7.41 -15.56
C ALA A 182 -3.47 -8.58 -16.55
N MET A 183 -3.29 -9.82 -16.09
CA MET A 183 -3.54 -11.03 -16.88
C MET A 183 -5.01 -11.12 -17.32
N LYS A 184 -5.96 -10.93 -16.39
CA LYS A 184 -7.40 -10.93 -16.72
C LYS A 184 -7.80 -9.84 -17.71
N ALA A 185 -7.10 -8.70 -17.71
CA ALA A 185 -7.35 -7.61 -18.66
C ALA A 185 -6.77 -7.86 -20.07
N LEU A 186 -6.01 -8.94 -20.27
CA LEU A 186 -5.52 -9.37 -21.58
C LEU A 186 -6.42 -10.43 -22.25
N CYS A 187 -7.33 -11.06 -21.47
CA CYS A 187 -8.34 -11.99 -21.98
C CYS A 187 -9.58 -11.22 -22.46
#